data_AF-A0A011QN08-F1
#
_entry.id   AF-A0A011QN08-F1
#
_cell.length_a   1.000
_cell.length_b   1.000
_cell.length_c   1.000
_cell.angle_alpha   90.00
_cell.angle_beta   90.00
_cell.angle_gamma   90.00
#
_symmetry.space_group_name_H-M   'P 1'
#
loop_
_entity.id
_entity.type
_entity.pdbx_description
1 polymer ?
#
loop_
_entity_poly.entity_id
_entity_poly.type
_entity_poly.pdbx_seq_one_letter_code
_entity_poly.pdbx_strand_id
1 'polypeptide(L)'
;MPRPNSDEAVDASAPAMDETAVGKLKFEAALAELEQIVQDMEGGRLPLEESLAAYRRGSELLTHCQQQLSDAERQIQVLENGALRAFEPAGGEAR
;
A
#
# COMPACT_ATOMS: atom_id res chain seq x y z
N MET A 1 9.17 3.53 57.34
CA MET A 1 8.30 2.76 56.43
C MET A 1 6.94 3.41 56.38
N PRO A 2 6.55 3.89 55.20
CA PRO A 2 5.26 3.54 54.59
C PRO A 2 5.46 2.93 53.19
N ARG A 3 4.59 1.99 52.79
CA ARG A 3 4.42 1.52 51.39
C ARG A 3 3.23 2.27 50.75
N PRO A 4 2.85 1.95 49.50
CA PRO A 4 3.33 2.53 48.24
C PRO A 4 2.19 3.34 47.56
N ASN A 5 2.50 4.28 46.67
CA ASN A 5 1.45 4.79 45.76
C ASN A 5 1.67 4.25 44.34
N SER A 6 0.65 3.50 43.94
CA SER A 6 0.37 2.89 42.65
C SER A 6 0.06 3.95 41.60
N ASP A 7 1.06 4.69 41.16
CA ASP A 7 0.92 5.63 40.05
C ASP A 7 2.04 5.39 39.03
N GLU A 8 1.82 4.39 38.18
CA GLU A 8 2.24 4.41 36.77
C GLU A 8 1.51 3.26 36.08
N ALA A 9 0.20 3.46 35.93
CA ALA A 9 -0.54 2.83 34.85
C ALA A 9 -0.04 3.46 33.55
N VAL A 10 1.12 3.01 33.05
CA VAL A 10 1.59 3.37 31.73
C VAL A 10 0.85 2.52 30.71
N ASP A 11 -0.27 3.10 30.31
CA ASP A 11 -0.74 3.18 28.92
C ASP A 11 -0.78 1.85 28.17
N ALA A 12 -1.97 1.23 28.20
CA ALA A 12 -2.42 0.32 27.17
C ALA A 12 -2.55 1.10 25.86
N SER A 13 -1.42 1.32 25.19
CA SER A 13 -1.39 1.89 23.85
C SER A 13 -2.00 0.86 22.90
N ALA A 14 -3.26 1.09 22.55
CA ALA A 14 -3.95 0.46 21.45
C ALA A 14 -3.06 0.51 20.18
N PRO A 15 -3.10 -0.49 19.28
CA PRO A 15 -2.35 -0.36 18.05
C PRO A 15 -2.95 0.83 17.28
N ALA A 16 -2.15 1.87 17.10
CA ALA A 16 -2.45 2.96 16.20
C ALA A 16 -2.61 2.35 14.80
N MET A 17 -3.86 2.16 14.38
CA MET A 17 -4.22 1.98 12.97
C MET A 17 -3.80 3.29 12.29
N ASP A 18 -2.59 3.27 11.74
CA ASP A 18 -1.85 4.47 11.36
C ASP A 18 -2.64 5.37 10.41
N GLU A 19 -2.74 6.63 10.81
CA GLU A 19 -3.32 7.79 10.16
C GLU A 19 -2.50 8.25 8.94
N THR A 20 -1.65 7.37 8.38
CA THR A 20 -0.88 7.66 7.18
C THR A 20 -1.81 7.73 5.98
N ALA A 21 -1.75 8.87 5.30
CA ALA A 21 -2.43 9.07 4.03
C ALA A 21 -2.01 7.99 3.03
N VAL A 22 -2.98 7.26 2.48
CA VAL A 22 -2.78 6.13 1.54
C VAL A 22 -1.76 6.46 0.45
N GLY A 23 -1.80 7.70 -0.09
CA GLY A 23 -0.89 8.15 -1.14
C GLY A 23 0.60 8.20 -0.78
N LYS A 24 0.97 7.98 0.49
CA LYS A 24 2.38 7.92 0.94
C LYS A 24 2.87 6.49 1.18
N LEU A 25 1.98 5.50 1.15
CA LEU A 25 2.34 4.11 1.38
C LEU A 25 3.13 3.55 0.20
N LYS A 26 4.10 2.69 0.48
CA LYS A 26 4.73 1.86 -0.56
C LYS A 26 3.76 0.75 -0.98
N PHE A 27 3.91 0.24 -2.20
CA PHE A 27 3.09 -0.85 -2.75
C PHE A 27 2.88 -2.00 -1.76
N GLU A 28 3.95 -2.59 -1.23
CA GLU A 28 3.87 -3.74 -0.30
C GLU A 28 3.06 -3.41 0.97
N ALA A 29 3.23 -2.20 1.51
CA ALA A 29 2.51 -1.78 2.70
C ALA A 29 1.02 -1.54 2.41
N ALA A 30 0.70 -0.90 1.29
CA ALA A 30 -0.68 -0.67 0.87
C ALA A 30 -1.40 -2.00 0.55
N LEU A 31 -0.69 -2.96 -0.04
CA LEU A 31 -1.22 -4.29 -0.31
C LEU A 31 -1.49 -5.07 0.98
N ALA A 32 -0.53 -5.10 1.91
CA ALA A 32 -0.70 -5.77 3.19
C ALA A 32 -1.88 -5.21 4.00
N GLU A 33 -2.06 -3.88 3.99
CA GLU A 33 -3.21 -3.25 4.64
C GLU A 33 -4.53 -3.63 3.96
N LEU A 34 -4.55 -3.68 2.63
CA LEU A 34 -5.73 -4.09 1.87
C LEU A 34 -6.11 -5.55 2.16
N GLU A 35 -5.13 -6.45 2.23
CA GLU A 35 -5.35 -7.86 2.59
C GLU A 35 -5.94 -7.99 3.99
N GLN A 36 -5.44 -7.22 4.96
CA GLN A 36 -5.99 -7.20 6.32
C GLN A 36 -7.44 -6.74 6.34
N ILE A 37 -7.76 -5.66 5.62
CA ILE A 37 -9.13 -5.14 5.51
C ILE A 37 -10.06 -6.19 4.91
N VAL A 38 -9.64 -6.88 3.84
CA VAL A 38 -10.44 -7.94 3.22
C VAL A 38 -10.66 -9.08 4.20
N GLN A 39 -9.62 -9.50 4.91
CA GLN A 39 -9.71 -10.57 5.91
C GLN A 39 -10.70 -10.23 7.03
N ASP A 40 -10.70 -8.98 7.50
CA ASP A 40 -11.62 -8.50 8.53
C ASP A 40 -13.08 -8.50 8.01
N MET A 41 -13.29 -8.07 6.76
CA MET A 41 -14.58 -8.08 6.08
C MET A 41 -15.14 -9.50 5.88
N GLU A 42 -14.29 -10.45 5.46
CA GLU A 42 -14.66 -11.87 5.31
C GLU A 42 -14.99 -12.53 6.66
N GLY A 43 -14.42 -12.02 7.75
CA GLY A 43 -14.72 -12.46 9.11
C GLY A 43 -16.18 -12.23 9.56
N GLY A 44 -16.96 -11.44 8.82
CA GLY A 44 -18.42 -11.32 8.96
C GLY A 44 -18.92 -10.74 10.30
N ARG A 45 -18.02 -10.21 11.13
CA ARG A 45 -18.32 -9.67 12.48
C ARG A 45 -18.22 -8.15 12.56
N LEU A 46 -17.85 -7.48 11.47
CA LEU A 46 -17.79 -6.02 11.43
C LEU A 46 -19.20 -5.40 11.49
N PRO A 47 -19.43 -4.44 12.39
CA PRO A 47 -20.60 -3.57 12.33
C PRO A 47 -20.72 -2.88 10.97
N LEU A 48 -21.93 -2.42 10.63
CA LEU A 48 -22.18 -1.77 9.34
C LEU A 48 -21.31 -0.53 9.10
N GLU A 49 -21.14 0.31 10.13
CA GLU A 49 -20.33 1.53 10.03
C GLU A 49 -18.84 1.21 9.76
N GLU A 50 -18.30 0.22 10.47
CA GLU A 50 -16.93 -0.26 10.28
C GLU A 50 -16.76 -0.92 8.92
N SER A 51 -17.75 -1.68 8.45
CA SER A 51 -17.75 -2.28 7.10
C SER A 51 -17.70 -1.22 6.00
N LEU A 52 -18.42 -0.10 6.17
CA LEU A 52 -18.38 1.03 5.24
C LEU A 52 -17.04 1.76 5.29
N ALA A 53 -16.43 1.90 6.47
CA ALA A 53 -15.11 2.48 6.62
C ALA A 53 -14.02 1.61 5.97
N ALA A 54 -14.05 0.30 6.26
CA ALA A 54 -13.20 -0.71 5.66
C ALA A 54 -13.28 -0.69 4.13
N TYR A 55 -14.49 -0.66 3.57
CA TYR A 55 -14.69 -0.57 2.12
C TYR A 55 -14.08 0.71 1.51
N ARG A 56 -14.31 1.88 2.13
CA ARG A 56 -13.74 3.15 1.65
C ARG A 56 -12.21 3.09 1.64
N ARG A 57 -11.62 2.69 2.76
CA ARG A 57 -10.16 2.56 2.90
C ARG A 57 -9.60 1.56 1.89
N GLY A 58 -10.23 0.39 1.74
CA GLY A 58 -9.85 -0.62 0.76
C GLY A 58 -9.90 -0.10 -0.68
N SER A 59 -10.91 0.69 -1.05
CA SER A 59 -11.01 1.32 -2.37
C SER A 59 -9.89 2.32 -2.65
N GLU A 60 -9.51 3.12 -1.64
CA GLU A 60 -8.37 4.04 -1.73
C GLU A 60 -7.05 3.29 -1.90
N LEU A 61 -6.82 2.24 -1.10
CA LEU A 61 -5.63 1.39 -1.19
C LEU A 61 -5.54 0.70 -2.55
N LEU A 62 -6.65 0.15 -3.05
CA LEU A 62 -6.71 -0.48 -4.36
C LEU A 62 -6.33 0.49 -5.47
N THR A 63 -6.89 1.71 -5.44
CA THR A 63 -6.58 2.76 -6.40
C THR A 63 -5.10 3.13 -6.37
N HIS A 64 -4.53 3.26 -5.18
CA HIS A 64 -3.11 3.57 -5.00
C HIS A 64 -2.18 2.46 -5.50
N CYS A 65 -2.51 1.20 -5.24
CA CYS A 65 -1.78 0.05 -5.77
C CYS A 65 -1.79 0.02 -7.30
N GLN A 66 -2.96 0.23 -7.92
CA GLN A 66 -3.08 0.30 -9.38
C GLN A 66 -2.25 1.43 -9.98
N GLN A 67 -2.26 2.60 -9.33
CA GLN A 67 -1.47 3.75 -9.79
C GLN A 67 0.04 3.44 -9.76
N GLN A 68 0.54 2.85 -8.68
CA GLN A 68 1.96 2.46 -8.58
C GLN A 68 2.36 1.43 -9.64
N LEU A 69 1.50 0.44 -9.92
CA LEU A 69 1.75 -0.54 -10.98
C LEU A 69 1.77 0.14 -12.36
N SER A 70 0.82 1.02 -12.65
CA SER A 70 0.78 1.76 -13.92
C SER A 70 2.01 2.64 -14.12
N ASP A 71 2.50 3.28 -13.05
CA ASP A 71 3.71 4.09 -13.09
C ASP A 71 4.95 3.23 -13.34
N ALA A 72 5.03 2.05 -12.72
CA ALA A 72 6.10 1.08 -12.97
C ALA A 72 6.09 0.56 -14.42
N GLU A 73 4.91 0.18 -14.94
CA GLU A 73 4.74 -0.23 -16.34
C GLU A 73 5.18 0.86 -17.32
N ARG A 74 4.80 2.12 -17.05
CA ARG A 74 5.22 3.25 -17.88
C ARG A 74 6.73 3.44 -17.87
N GLN A 75 7.39 3.28 -16.72
CA GLN A 75 8.85 3.37 -16.63
C GLN A 75 9.52 2.27 -17.45
N ILE A 76 9.00 1.03 -17.38
CA ILE A 76 9.48 -0.08 -18.21
C ILE A 76 9.33 0.24 -19.70
N GLN A 77 8.16 0.70 -20.14
CA GLN A 77 7.92 1.07 -21.54
C GLN A 77 8.88 2.17 -22.03
N VAL A 78 9.20 3.16 -21.19
CA VAL A 78 10.17 4.20 -21.56
C VAL A 78 11.57 3.62 -21.71
N LEU A 79 11.98 2.71 -20.82
CA LEU A 79 13.28 2.03 -20.91
C LEU A 79 13.37 1.14 -22.15
N GLU A 80 12.32 0.38 -22.47
CA GLU A 80 12.26 -0.45 -23.67
C GLU A 80 12.33 0.40 -24.95
N ASN A 81 11.55 1.48 -25.03
CA ASN A 81 11.59 2.39 -26.18
C ASN A 81 12.93 3.14 -26.30
N GLY A 82 13.55 3.50 -25.18
CA GLY A 82 14.88 4.11 -25.14
C GLY A 82 15.98 3.15 -25.58
N ALA A 83 15.91 1.88 -25.14
CA ALA A 83 16.84 0.83 -25.55
C ALA A 83 16.65 0.43 -27.03
N LEU A 84 15.41 0.36 -27.51
CA LEU A 84 15.10 0.10 -28.92
C LEU A 84 15.59 1.21 -29.84
N ARG A 85 15.50 2.48 -29.45
CA ARG A 85 16.11 3.60 -30.21
C ARG A 85 17.65 3.58 -30.19
N ALA A 86 18.25 3.08 -29.11
CA ALA A 86 19.70 2.90 -29.04
C ALA A 86 20.19 1.73 -29.89
N PHE A 87 19.31 0.76 -30.20
CA PHE A 87 19.54 -0.34 -31.12
C PHE A 87 18.96 -0.05 -32.51
N GLU A 88 19.49 0.98 -33.17
CA GLU A 88 19.42 1.07 -34.64
C GLU A 88 20.74 0.47 -35.18
N PRO A 89 20.77 -0.79 -35.65
CA PRO A 89 21.96 -1.29 -36.34
C PRO A 89 22.10 -0.51 -37.64
N ALA A 90 22.94 0.52 -37.61
CA ALA A 90 23.38 1.21 -38.80
C ALA A 90 24.08 0.18 -39.70
N GLY A 91 23.44 -0.20 -40.80
CA GLY A 91 24.05 -0.97 -41.88
C GLY A 91 23.79 -2.47 -41.85
N GLY A 92 22.57 -2.87 -42.21
CA GLY A 92 22.32 -4.15 -42.86
C GLY A 92 22.66 -4.10 -44.35
N GLU A 93 23.84 -3.59 -44.70
CA GLU A 93 24.46 -3.85 -46.01
C GLU A 93 25.27 -5.15 -45.87
N ALA A 94 24.62 -6.29 -46.06
CA ALA A 94 25.30 -7.54 -46.35
C ALA A 94 24.73 -8.08 -47.66
N ARG A 95 25.58 -8.01 -48.68
CA ARG A 95 25.45 -8.53 -50.05
C ARG A 95 24.60 -9.78 -50.21
#